data_AF-W4GEY1-F1
#
_entry.id   AF-W4GEY1-F1
#
_cell.length_a   1.000
_cell.length_b   1.000
_cell.length_c   1.000
_cell.angle_alpha   90.00
_cell.angle_beta   90.00
_cell.angle_gamma   90.00
#
_symmetry.space_group_name_H-M   'P 1'
#
loop_
_entity.id
_entity.type
_entity.pdbx_description
1 polymer ?
#
loop_
_entity_poly.entity_id
_entity_poly.type
_entity_poly.pdbx_seq_one_letter_code
_entity_poly.pdbx_strand_id
1 'polypeptide(L)'
;MKYYLADQLGTFRSAASEDDMNQSLALMCVLLLAADERTEFAASDGATALGDHLIRLCHEQAAERYRWKGSKAFGFNVSEKGLHQLVRFLLVSIVHASLEASMAAQFCSANLPQLLFDEFVVSTENFIAAEDMGPNQDTDSVNATPTTPPSEVSLRILALEGLRNLCYADWPRPQLNNSALDTLWQMLLATSTDSPTSANDNADQRDGTIAGQLACDILSNLASHAPRASHATKDRVSSLLTLLICTHDAKQSSSTLDGRNLCPQLVAMADLAANLARDTEYSIVLICSLEQLKPRTRANTSSLAFLTQWADNVNEDPGLRASLRSLNHNLAWTDVSTKVCVQKLAASTFLERFLHVHANQ
;
A
#
# COMPACT_ATOMS: atom_id res chain seq x y z
N MET A 1 -26.81 10.57 -23.37
CA MET A 1 -25.70 9.98 -24.16
C MET A 1 -25.16 8.83 -23.35
N LYS A 2 -25.12 7.61 -23.88
CA LYS A 2 -24.51 6.46 -23.19
C LYS A 2 -23.05 6.40 -23.64
N TYR A 3 -22.12 6.49 -22.71
CA TYR A 3 -20.69 6.35 -22.99
C TYR A 3 -20.32 4.88 -22.83
N TYR A 4 -19.46 4.38 -23.72
CA TYR A 4 -18.93 3.02 -23.66
C TYR A 4 -17.43 3.08 -23.40
N LEU A 5 -16.93 2.23 -22.52
CA LEU A 5 -15.52 2.25 -22.12
C LEU A 5 -14.58 1.92 -23.30
N ALA A 6 -15.01 1.05 -24.21
CA ALA A 6 -14.29 0.73 -25.45
C ALA A 6 -14.11 1.97 -26.36
N ASP A 7 -15.14 2.80 -26.52
CA ASP A 7 -15.06 4.03 -27.32
C ASP A 7 -14.09 5.05 -26.69
N GLN A 8 -14.10 5.13 -25.35
CA GLN A 8 -13.18 6.01 -24.62
C GLN A 8 -11.74 5.55 -24.75
N LEU A 9 -11.50 4.23 -24.68
CA LEU A 9 -10.18 3.66 -24.94
C LEU A 9 -9.68 3.94 -26.36
N GLY A 10 -10.57 3.86 -27.35
CA GLY A 10 -10.27 4.24 -28.73
C GLY A 10 -9.84 5.71 -28.83
N THR A 11 -10.64 6.61 -28.25
CA THR A 11 -10.37 8.06 -28.21
C THR A 11 -9.06 8.36 -27.49
N PHE A 12 -8.79 7.69 -26.37
CA PHE A 12 -7.57 7.84 -25.60
C PHE A 12 -6.32 7.48 -26.42
N ARG A 13 -6.35 6.35 -27.14
CA ARG A 13 -5.23 5.89 -27.99
C ARG A 13 -4.95 6.80 -29.17
N SER A 14 -5.99 7.42 -29.74
CA SER A 14 -5.89 8.27 -30.92
C SER A 14 -6.10 9.75 -30.60
N ALA A 15 -5.87 10.16 -29.35
CA ALA A 15 -6.11 11.53 -28.93
C ALA A 15 -5.31 12.51 -29.80
N ALA A 16 -5.98 13.52 -30.35
CA ALA A 16 -5.36 14.55 -31.20
C ALA A 16 -5.00 15.82 -30.41
N SER A 17 -5.51 15.93 -29.17
CA SER A 17 -5.35 17.10 -28.31
C SER A 17 -5.32 16.72 -26.83
N GLU A 18 -4.86 17.67 -26.00
CA GLU A 18 -4.90 17.59 -24.54
C GLU A 18 -6.32 17.36 -24.00
N ASP A 19 -7.29 18.07 -24.57
CA ASP A 19 -8.70 17.99 -24.14
C ASP A 19 -9.29 16.61 -24.44
N ASP A 20 -9.03 16.05 -25.63
CA ASP A 20 -9.50 14.71 -26.00
C ASP A 20 -8.96 13.64 -25.05
N MET A 21 -7.66 13.73 -24.73
CA MET A 21 -6.99 12.76 -23.87
C MET A 21 -7.48 12.86 -22.42
N ASN A 22 -7.61 14.07 -21.88
CA ASN A 22 -8.12 14.27 -20.52
C ASN A 22 -9.60 13.89 -20.40
N GLN A 23 -10.44 14.23 -21.37
CA GLN A 23 -11.86 13.91 -21.35
C GLN A 23 -12.10 12.40 -21.44
N SER A 24 -11.39 11.70 -22.34
CA SER A 24 -11.50 10.24 -22.47
C SER A 24 -11.06 9.53 -21.18
N LEU A 25 -9.92 9.92 -20.61
CA LEU A 25 -9.45 9.36 -19.33
C LEU A 25 -10.40 9.66 -18.17
N ALA A 26 -10.97 10.87 -18.08
CA ALA A 26 -11.94 11.21 -17.06
C ALA A 26 -13.17 10.29 -17.11
N LEU A 27 -13.67 10.00 -18.31
CA LEU A 27 -14.77 9.06 -18.51
C LEU A 27 -14.36 7.62 -18.19
N MET A 28 -13.15 7.21 -18.58
CA MET A 28 -12.60 5.89 -18.24
C MET A 28 -12.54 5.67 -16.72
N CYS A 29 -12.09 6.67 -15.94
CA CYS A 29 -12.06 6.59 -14.48
C CYS A 29 -13.42 6.21 -13.87
N VAL A 30 -14.49 6.79 -14.39
CA VAL A 30 -15.86 6.54 -13.90
C VAL A 30 -16.38 5.19 -14.38
N LEU A 31 -16.17 4.85 -15.66
CA LEU A 31 -16.69 3.61 -16.25
C LEU A 31 -16.00 2.36 -15.69
N LEU A 32 -14.71 2.44 -15.36
CA LEU A 32 -13.95 1.34 -14.75
C LEU A 32 -14.44 0.94 -13.35
N LEU A 33 -15.34 1.71 -12.71
CA LEU A 33 -16.00 1.30 -11.46
C LEU A 33 -16.92 0.09 -11.65
N ALA A 34 -17.52 -0.07 -12.84
CA ALA A 34 -18.39 -1.19 -13.15
C ALA A 34 -17.58 -2.43 -13.55
N ALA A 35 -17.87 -3.58 -12.91
CA ALA A 35 -17.15 -4.83 -13.17
C ALA A 35 -17.31 -5.36 -14.60
N ASP A 36 -18.51 -5.23 -15.17
CA ASP A 36 -18.79 -5.68 -16.54
C ASP A 36 -17.95 -4.88 -17.57
N GLU A 37 -17.84 -3.56 -17.38
CA GLU A 37 -17.04 -2.68 -18.24
C GLU A 37 -15.54 -3.03 -18.15
N ARG A 38 -15.03 -3.38 -16.95
CA ARG A 38 -13.62 -3.80 -16.78
C ARG A 38 -13.29 -5.06 -17.58
N THR A 39 -14.24 -5.98 -17.75
CA THR A 39 -14.02 -7.21 -18.53
C THR A 39 -13.83 -6.91 -20.02
N GLU A 40 -14.69 -6.07 -20.60
CA GLU A 40 -14.57 -5.64 -22.00
C GLU A 40 -13.30 -4.80 -22.24
N PHE A 41 -12.96 -3.94 -21.29
CA PHE A 41 -11.75 -3.14 -21.32
C PHE A 41 -10.48 -4.00 -21.28
N ALA A 42 -10.47 -5.05 -20.45
CA ALA A 42 -9.37 -6.01 -20.40
C ALA A 42 -9.20 -6.75 -21.73
N ALA A 43 -10.30 -7.17 -22.36
CA ALA A 43 -10.28 -7.82 -23.68
C ALA A 43 -9.78 -6.91 -24.81
N SER A 44 -9.87 -5.59 -24.61
CA SER A 44 -9.48 -4.57 -25.59
C SER A 44 -8.07 -4.02 -25.38
N ASP A 45 -7.22 -4.69 -24.60
CA ASP A 45 -5.86 -4.26 -24.21
C ASP A 45 -5.83 -2.91 -23.46
N GLY A 46 -6.85 -2.66 -22.64
CA GLY A 46 -6.99 -1.41 -21.90
C GLY A 46 -5.88 -1.18 -20.88
N ALA A 47 -5.43 -2.21 -20.17
CA ALA A 47 -4.33 -2.10 -19.22
C ALA A 47 -2.99 -1.79 -19.91
N THR A 48 -2.67 -2.47 -21.02
CA THR A 48 -1.50 -2.13 -21.85
C THR A 48 -1.52 -0.67 -22.28
N ALA A 49 -2.67 -0.17 -22.75
CA ALA A 49 -2.79 1.23 -23.15
C ALA A 49 -2.51 2.19 -21.99
N LEU A 50 -3.13 1.99 -20.82
CA LEU A 50 -2.90 2.82 -19.64
C LEU A 50 -1.44 2.78 -19.18
N GLY A 51 -0.87 1.57 -19.09
CA GLY A 51 0.51 1.34 -18.67
C GLY A 51 1.52 2.01 -19.60
N ASP A 52 1.38 1.78 -20.91
CA ASP A 52 2.30 2.34 -21.91
C ASP A 52 2.28 3.87 -21.93
N HIS A 53 1.11 4.49 -21.78
CA HIS A 53 1.01 5.96 -21.74
C HIS A 53 1.68 6.52 -20.49
N LEU A 54 1.49 5.91 -19.32
CA LEU A 54 2.15 6.34 -18.10
C LEU A 54 3.66 6.11 -18.15
N ILE A 55 4.11 4.94 -18.61
CA ILE A 55 5.54 4.61 -18.78
C ILE A 55 6.20 5.61 -19.73
N ARG A 56 5.58 5.87 -20.89
CA ARG A 56 6.07 6.84 -21.88
C ARG A 56 6.21 8.23 -21.27
N LEU A 57 5.23 8.64 -20.48
CA LEU A 57 5.25 9.93 -19.80
C LEU A 57 6.40 9.98 -18.78
N CYS A 58 6.49 9.01 -17.88
CA CYS A 58 7.57 8.96 -16.89
C CYS A 58 8.97 8.96 -17.55
N HIS A 59 9.16 8.23 -18.65
CA HIS A 59 10.42 8.22 -19.40
C HIS A 59 10.76 9.59 -20.01
N GLU A 60 9.79 10.28 -20.61
CA GLU A 60 10.00 11.66 -21.09
C GLU A 60 10.39 12.56 -19.91
N GLN A 61 9.61 12.51 -18.82
CA GLN A 61 9.81 13.36 -17.66
C GLN A 61 11.13 13.07 -16.93
N ALA A 62 11.70 11.87 -17.04
CA ALA A 62 13.03 11.55 -16.52
C ALA A 62 14.16 12.20 -17.35
N ALA A 63 13.93 12.50 -18.64
CA ALA A 63 14.90 13.15 -19.51
C ALA A 63 14.78 14.69 -19.49
N GLU A 64 13.67 15.23 -19.00
CA GLU A 64 13.40 16.66 -18.98
C GLU A 64 14.18 17.41 -17.88
N ARG A 65 14.63 18.63 -18.20
CA ARG A 65 15.32 19.50 -17.25
C ARG A 65 14.38 20.02 -16.15
N TYR A 66 13.13 20.27 -16.52
CA TYR A 66 12.08 20.75 -15.62
C TYR A 66 10.94 19.73 -15.63
N ARG A 67 11.07 18.71 -14.77
CA ARG A 67 10.08 17.63 -14.66
C ARG A 67 8.70 18.20 -14.35
N TRP A 68 7.68 17.61 -14.95
CA TRP A 68 6.26 17.85 -14.72
C TRP A 68 5.76 19.27 -15.01
N LYS A 69 6.51 20.06 -15.79
CA LYS A 69 6.11 21.41 -16.26
C LYS A 69 5.40 21.42 -17.62
N GLY A 70 5.28 20.25 -18.25
CA GLY A 70 4.63 20.06 -19.53
C GLY A 70 5.10 18.78 -20.19
N SER A 71 4.42 18.36 -21.25
CA SER A 71 4.77 17.14 -21.98
C SER A 71 4.52 17.30 -23.48
N LYS A 72 5.35 16.65 -24.29
CA LYS A 72 5.17 16.40 -25.72
C LYS A 72 5.14 14.91 -26.03
N ALA A 73 5.07 14.06 -25.02
CA ALA A 73 5.12 12.60 -25.16
C ALA A 73 4.11 12.13 -26.21
N PHE A 74 2.92 12.73 -26.29
CA PHE A 74 1.82 12.26 -27.13
C PHE A 74 1.75 12.92 -28.51
N GLY A 75 2.77 13.68 -28.92
CA GLY A 75 2.82 14.33 -30.24
C GLY A 75 2.09 15.68 -30.31
N PHE A 76 1.51 16.14 -29.20
CA PHE A 76 0.99 17.49 -29.00
C PHE A 76 1.50 18.05 -27.66
N ASN A 77 1.41 19.36 -27.49
CA ASN A 77 1.81 20.01 -26.24
C ASN A 77 0.72 19.77 -25.18
N VAL A 78 1.12 19.26 -24.03
CA VAL A 78 0.31 19.17 -22.82
C VAL A 78 0.80 20.22 -21.83
N SER A 79 -0.11 21.09 -21.40
CA SER A 79 0.16 22.13 -20.40
C SER A 79 0.54 21.52 -19.04
N GLU A 80 1.18 22.29 -18.15
CA GLU A 80 1.48 21.84 -16.78
C GLU A 80 0.22 21.35 -16.05
N LYS A 81 -0.85 22.15 -16.10
CA LYS A 81 -2.14 21.84 -15.45
C LYS A 81 -2.76 20.57 -16.05
N GLY A 82 -2.78 20.48 -17.38
CA GLY A 82 -3.30 19.31 -18.09
C GLY A 82 -2.50 18.05 -17.81
N LEU A 83 -1.18 18.18 -17.68
CA LEU A 83 -0.29 17.07 -17.36
C LEU A 83 -0.58 16.51 -15.96
N HIS A 84 -0.78 17.37 -14.97
CA HIS A 84 -1.09 16.93 -13.60
C HIS A 84 -2.46 16.25 -13.54
N GLN A 85 -3.44 16.81 -14.26
CA GLN A 85 -4.77 16.20 -14.39
C GLN A 85 -4.72 14.85 -15.10
N LEU A 86 -3.94 14.74 -16.17
CA LEU A 86 -3.71 13.51 -16.92
C LEU A 86 -3.14 12.41 -16.03
N VAL A 87 -2.06 12.71 -15.30
CA VAL A 87 -1.41 11.76 -14.37
C VAL A 87 -2.41 11.29 -13.32
N ARG A 88 -3.19 12.21 -12.75
CA ARG A 88 -4.22 11.88 -11.77
C ARG A 88 -5.24 10.89 -12.33
N PHE A 89 -5.77 11.14 -13.53
CA PHE A 89 -6.71 10.23 -14.17
C PHE A 89 -6.09 8.89 -14.55
N LEU A 90 -4.83 8.87 -15.00
CA LEU A 90 -4.10 7.62 -15.26
C LEU A 90 -3.98 6.78 -13.99
N LEU A 91 -3.57 7.38 -12.87
CA LEU A 91 -3.45 6.68 -11.59
C LEU A 91 -4.80 6.13 -11.11
N VAL A 92 -5.87 6.93 -11.16
CA VAL A 92 -7.22 6.46 -10.80
C VAL A 92 -7.66 5.30 -11.70
N SER A 93 -7.44 5.41 -13.02
CA SER A 93 -7.77 4.35 -13.97
C SER A 93 -6.98 3.07 -13.67
N ILE A 94 -5.70 3.18 -13.32
CA ILE A 94 -4.86 2.03 -12.92
C ILE A 94 -5.36 1.40 -11.62
N VAL A 95 -5.76 2.20 -10.62
CA VAL A 95 -6.36 1.70 -9.38
C VAL A 95 -7.60 0.85 -9.67
N HIS A 96 -8.52 1.36 -10.50
CA HIS A 96 -9.74 0.62 -10.84
C HIS A 96 -9.47 -0.59 -11.73
N ALA A 97 -8.61 -0.46 -12.73
CA ALA A 97 -8.26 -1.55 -13.64
C ALA A 97 -7.52 -2.69 -12.91
N SER A 98 -6.65 -2.38 -11.95
CA SER A 98 -5.90 -3.38 -11.17
C SER A 98 -6.75 -4.20 -10.20
N LEU A 99 -8.06 -3.91 -10.07
CA LEU A 99 -9.00 -4.81 -9.39
C LEU A 99 -9.25 -6.10 -10.17
N GLU A 100 -9.09 -6.10 -11.50
CA GLU A 100 -9.14 -7.32 -12.30
C GLU A 100 -7.75 -7.97 -12.36
N ALA A 101 -7.68 -9.24 -11.97
CA ALA A 101 -6.43 -9.98 -11.87
C ALA A 101 -5.66 -10.05 -13.22
N SER A 102 -6.38 -10.17 -14.34
CA SER A 102 -5.77 -10.20 -15.68
C SER A 102 -5.08 -8.89 -16.04
N MET A 103 -5.67 -7.75 -15.68
CA MET A 103 -5.09 -6.43 -15.91
C MET A 103 -3.94 -6.14 -14.93
N ALA A 104 -4.08 -6.50 -13.66
CA ALA A 104 -3.00 -6.42 -12.69
C ALA A 104 -1.75 -7.19 -13.15
N ALA A 105 -1.94 -8.40 -13.70
CA ALA A 105 -0.86 -9.20 -14.26
C ALA A 105 -0.15 -8.51 -15.45
N GLN A 106 -0.90 -7.83 -16.32
CA GLN A 106 -0.32 -7.05 -17.43
C GLN A 106 0.52 -5.87 -16.90
N PHE A 107 0.00 -5.12 -15.94
CA PHE A 107 0.74 -4.04 -15.29
C PHE A 107 2.03 -4.53 -14.60
N CYS A 108 1.96 -5.65 -13.88
CA CYS A 108 3.14 -6.26 -13.26
C CYS A 108 4.17 -6.72 -14.31
N SER A 109 3.71 -7.26 -15.44
CA SER A 109 4.59 -7.66 -16.56
C SER A 109 5.37 -6.47 -17.14
N ALA A 110 4.76 -5.28 -17.14
CA ALA A 110 5.37 -4.03 -17.60
C ALA A 110 6.26 -3.35 -16.53
N ASN A 111 6.50 -4.00 -15.39
CA ASN A 111 7.22 -3.43 -14.24
C ASN A 111 6.59 -2.14 -13.70
N LEU A 112 5.27 -1.98 -13.85
CA LEU A 112 4.56 -0.81 -13.38
C LEU A 112 4.65 -0.62 -11.84
N PRO A 113 4.66 -1.66 -10.98
CA PRO A 113 4.83 -1.46 -9.54
C PRO A 113 6.08 -0.66 -9.17
N GLN A 114 7.25 -1.03 -9.72
CA GLN A 114 8.49 -0.29 -9.44
C GLN A 114 8.41 1.15 -9.93
N LEU A 115 7.88 1.37 -11.15
CA LEU A 115 7.73 2.72 -11.71
C LEU A 115 6.83 3.61 -10.86
N LEU A 116 5.67 3.09 -10.42
CA LEU A 116 4.75 3.85 -9.57
C LEU A 116 5.41 4.26 -8.25
N PHE A 117 6.20 3.35 -7.68
CA PHE A 117 6.93 3.62 -6.44
C PHE A 117 7.95 4.74 -6.63
N ASP A 118 8.83 4.61 -7.63
CA ASP A 118 9.92 5.55 -7.83
C ASP A 118 9.42 6.96 -8.19
N GLU A 119 8.42 7.05 -9.07
CA GLU A 119 7.95 8.34 -9.61
C GLU A 119 6.94 9.05 -8.71
N PHE A 120 6.05 8.31 -8.03
CA PHE A 120 4.93 8.94 -7.33
C PHE A 120 4.96 8.73 -5.81
N VAL A 121 5.76 7.79 -5.29
CA VAL A 121 5.89 7.59 -3.84
C VAL A 121 7.14 8.27 -3.27
N VAL A 122 8.29 8.16 -3.96
CA VAL A 122 9.56 8.75 -3.49
C VAL A 122 9.77 10.18 -4.03
N SER A 123 9.42 10.44 -5.30
CA SER A 123 9.79 11.67 -6.01
C SER A 123 8.82 12.85 -5.83
N THR A 124 8.03 12.89 -4.74
CA THR A 124 6.92 13.82 -4.55
C THR A 124 7.29 15.30 -4.44
N GLU A 125 8.56 15.65 -4.23
CA GLU A 125 8.99 17.05 -4.17
C GLU A 125 8.71 17.84 -5.47
N ASN A 126 8.48 17.16 -6.60
CA ASN A 126 8.27 17.81 -7.90
C ASN A 126 6.81 18.22 -8.21
N PHE A 127 5.82 17.71 -7.47
CA PHE A 127 4.39 18.00 -7.73
C PHE A 127 3.79 19.02 -6.76
N ILE A 128 4.41 19.23 -5.59
CA ILE A 128 3.91 20.12 -4.54
C ILE A 128 3.95 21.60 -4.97
N ALA A 129 4.78 21.95 -5.97
CA ALA A 129 4.88 23.33 -6.47
C ALA A 129 3.63 23.84 -7.22
N ALA A 130 2.64 22.98 -7.53
CA ALA A 130 1.38 23.40 -8.16
C ALA A 130 0.25 23.68 -7.16
N GLU A 131 0.36 23.20 -5.91
CA GLU A 131 -0.63 23.48 -4.86
C GLU A 131 -0.43 24.87 -4.22
N ASP A 132 0.73 25.50 -4.41
CA ASP A 132 1.07 26.80 -3.83
C ASP A 132 0.67 28.01 -4.73
N MET A 133 -0.24 27.81 -5.68
CA MET A 133 -0.89 28.91 -6.40
C MET A 133 -2.05 29.48 -5.58
N GLY A 134 -1.69 30.12 -4.47
CA GLY A 134 -2.34 31.22 -3.73
C GLY A 134 -3.87 31.28 -3.54
N PRO A 135 -4.36 31.73 -2.36
CA PRO A 135 -5.74 32.15 -2.21
C PRO A 135 -5.90 33.53 -2.85
N ASN A 136 -6.29 33.59 -4.12
CA ASN A 136 -6.96 34.76 -4.65
C ASN A 136 -8.12 34.34 -5.55
N GLN A 137 -9.29 34.75 -5.08
CA GLN A 137 -10.60 34.63 -5.67
C GLN A 137 -10.60 35.11 -7.12
N ASP A 138 -11.27 34.36 -7.99
CA ASP A 138 -12.38 34.95 -8.72
C ASP A 138 -13.51 33.93 -8.85
N THR A 139 -14.68 34.41 -8.47
CA THR A 139 -15.98 33.76 -8.58
C THR A 139 -16.26 33.38 -10.03
N ASP A 140 -16.23 32.09 -10.34
CA ASP A 140 -17.02 31.49 -11.42
C ASP A 140 -17.36 30.04 -11.09
N SER A 141 -18.27 29.91 -10.12
CA SER A 141 -18.86 28.65 -9.66
C SER A 141 -19.86 28.05 -10.66
N VAL A 142 -19.61 28.14 -11.97
CA VAL A 142 -20.60 27.73 -13.00
C VAL A 142 -20.12 26.57 -13.89
N ASN A 143 -18.83 26.22 -13.91
CA ASN A 143 -18.32 25.14 -14.79
C ASN A 143 -17.49 24.06 -14.06
N ALA A 144 -17.83 23.72 -12.81
CA ALA A 144 -17.34 22.47 -12.23
C ALA A 144 -18.10 21.30 -12.87
N THR A 145 -17.56 20.73 -13.94
CA THR A 145 -18.06 19.47 -14.49
C THR A 145 -17.88 18.34 -13.47
N PRO A 146 -18.87 17.44 -13.29
CA PRO A 146 -18.86 16.38 -12.28
C PRO A 146 -17.81 15.26 -12.52
N THR A 147 -16.84 15.48 -13.40
CA THR A 147 -15.85 14.50 -13.87
C THR A 147 -14.43 14.76 -13.37
N THR A 148 -14.19 15.82 -12.60
CA THR A 148 -12.86 16.14 -12.07
C THR A 148 -12.69 15.52 -10.67
N PRO A 149 -11.77 14.56 -10.45
CA PRO A 149 -11.49 14.04 -9.12
C PRO A 149 -11.01 15.21 -8.24
N PRO A 150 -11.47 15.29 -6.98
CA PRO A 150 -11.14 16.40 -6.09
C PRO A 150 -9.62 16.54 -6.00
N SER A 151 -9.07 17.76 -6.07
CA SER A 151 -7.62 18.01 -5.96
C SER A 151 -7.03 17.56 -4.61
N GLU A 152 -7.88 17.14 -3.66
CA GLU A 152 -7.55 16.85 -2.27
C GLU A 152 -6.80 15.51 -2.04
N VAL A 153 -6.86 14.54 -2.96
CA VAL A 153 -6.14 13.26 -2.77
C VAL A 153 -4.75 13.34 -3.39
N SER A 154 -3.70 13.20 -2.59
CA SER A 154 -2.33 13.22 -3.07
C SER A 154 -2.06 12.13 -4.12
N LEU A 155 -1.28 12.46 -5.17
CA LEU A 155 -0.84 11.49 -6.19
C LEU A 155 -0.09 10.31 -5.56
N ARG A 156 0.59 10.55 -4.44
CA ARG A 156 1.26 9.53 -3.64
C ARG A 156 0.28 8.49 -3.11
N ILE A 157 -0.86 8.93 -2.59
CA ILE A 157 -1.91 8.04 -2.07
C ILE A 157 -2.51 7.23 -3.22
N LEU A 158 -2.79 7.85 -4.36
CA LEU A 158 -3.29 7.13 -5.55
C LEU A 158 -2.29 6.08 -6.05
N ALA A 159 -1.00 6.39 -6.05
CA ALA A 159 0.04 5.43 -6.42
C ALA A 159 0.13 4.27 -5.41
N LEU A 160 0.05 4.56 -4.11
CA LEU A 160 0.03 3.53 -3.06
C LEU A 160 -1.23 2.64 -3.12
N GLU A 161 -2.40 3.20 -3.43
CA GLU A 161 -3.63 2.45 -3.69
C GLU A 161 -3.46 1.50 -4.89
N GLY A 162 -2.86 2.00 -5.98
CA GLY A 162 -2.55 1.18 -7.16
C GLY A 162 -1.56 0.06 -6.81
N LEU A 163 -0.51 0.38 -6.07
CA LEU A 163 0.47 -0.58 -5.58
C LEU A 163 -0.16 -1.65 -4.68
N ARG A 164 -1.11 -1.28 -3.80
CA ARG A 164 -1.83 -2.25 -2.96
C ARG A 164 -2.47 -3.33 -3.83
N ASN A 165 -3.19 -2.93 -4.87
CA ASN A 165 -3.87 -3.87 -5.77
C ASN A 165 -2.87 -4.70 -6.59
N LEU A 166 -1.86 -4.05 -7.20
CA LEU A 166 -0.85 -4.73 -8.00
C LEU A 166 -0.02 -5.72 -7.17
N CYS A 167 0.26 -5.40 -5.91
CA CYS A 167 1.05 -6.26 -5.04
C CYS A 167 0.30 -7.51 -4.56
N TYR A 168 -1.01 -7.57 -4.80
CA TYR A 168 -1.83 -8.76 -4.56
C TYR A 168 -1.74 -9.76 -5.72
N ALA A 169 -1.22 -9.37 -6.89
CA ALA A 169 -1.18 -10.23 -8.07
C ALA A 169 -0.30 -11.48 -7.85
N ASP A 170 -0.88 -12.65 -8.14
CA ASP A 170 -0.21 -13.96 -7.99
C ASP A 170 0.93 -14.13 -9.00
N TRP A 171 0.68 -13.81 -10.26
CA TRP A 171 1.63 -13.97 -11.36
C TRP A 171 1.37 -13.01 -12.55
N PRO A 172 2.42 -12.39 -13.13
CA PRO A 172 3.79 -12.36 -12.60
C PRO A 172 3.82 -11.61 -11.28
N ARG A 173 4.69 -12.07 -10.37
CA ARG A 173 4.80 -11.44 -9.07
C ARG A 173 5.28 -10.00 -9.22
N PRO A 174 4.69 -9.05 -8.48
CA PRO A 174 5.16 -7.67 -8.45
C PRO A 174 6.64 -7.64 -8.07
N GLN A 175 7.41 -6.80 -8.75
CA GLN A 175 8.81 -6.56 -8.43
C GLN A 175 8.94 -5.19 -7.80
N LEU A 176 9.39 -5.16 -6.55
CA LEU A 176 9.85 -3.96 -5.86
C LEU A 176 11.29 -4.23 -5.39
N ASN A 177 12.17 -3.26 -5.60
CA ASN A 177 13.55 -3.33 -5.16
C ASN A 177 13.64 -3.19 -3.62
N ASN A 178 14.78 -3.60 -3.05
CA ASN A 178 14.94 -3.57 -1.58
C ASN A 178 14.80 -2.16 -1.00
N SER A 179 15.24 -1.12 -1.71
CA SER A 179 15.05 0.27 -1.26
C SER A 179 13.58 0.66 -1.14
N ALA A 180 12.73 0.23 -2.09
CA ALA A 180 11.30 0.48 -2.04
C ALA A 180 10.65 -0.24 -0.85
N LEU A 181 11.02 -1.50 -0.62
CA LEU A 181 10.57 -2.27 0.52
C LEU A 181 11.03 -1.64 1.85
N ASP A 182 12.26 -1.13 1.92
CA ASP A 182 12.77 -0.44 3.08
C ASP A 182 11.97 0.82 3.41
N THR A 183 11.63 1.62 2.40
CA THR A 183 10.80 2.80 2.57
C THR A 183 9.36 2.45 2.96
N LEU A 184 8.76 1.37 2.43
CA LEU A 184 7.44 0.90 2.87
C LEU A 184 7.44 0.52 4.34
N TRP A 185 8.47 -0.19 4.82
CA TRP A 185 8.64 -0.49 6.24
C TRP A 185 8.80 0.78 7.07
N GLN A 186 9.55 1.77 6.59
CA GLN A 186 9.69 3.05 7.27
C GLN A 186 8.35 3.79 7.35
N MET A 187 7.57 3.83 6.26
CA MET A 187 6.24 4.45 6.24
C MET A 187 5.30 3.80 7.26
N LEU A 188 5.28 2.46 7.32
CA LEU A 188 4.49 1.72 8.32
C LEU A 188 4.94 2.05 9.75
N LEU A 189 6.24 1.94 10.04
CA LEU A 189 6.75 2.05 11.40
C LEU A 189 6.87 3.50 11.90
N ALA A 190 6.94 4.49 11.02
CA ALA A 190 6.93 5.92 11.39
C ALA A 190 5.62 6.35 12.06
N THR A 191 4.53 5.61 11.85
CA THR A 191 3.25 5.86 12.54
C THR A 191 3.31 5.66 14.06
N SER A 192 4.41 5.11 14.60
CA SER A 192 4.60 4.91 16.04
C SER A 192 5.17 6.12 16.79
N THR A 193 5.78 7.09 16.10
CA THR A 193 6.56 8.17 16.76
C THR A 193 5.79 9.46 16.97
N ASP A 194 4.64 9.62 16.32
CA ASP A 194 3.83 10.83 16.44
C ASP A 194 2.86 10.70 17.61
N SER A 195 3.22 11.34 18.72
CA SER A 195 2.32 11.58 19.84
C SER A 195 0.99 12.19 19.34
N PRO A 196 -0.18 11.72 19.81
CA PRO A 196 -1.49 12.25 19.40
C PRO A 196 -1.81 13.64 20.00
N THR A 197 -0.79 14.46 20.33
CA THR A 197 -0.99 15.67 21.14
C THR A 197 -1.05 16.99 20.38
N SER A 198 -0.97 17.02 19.04
CA SER A 198 -1.32 18.24 18.29
C SER A 198 -2.65 18.09 17.58
N ALA A 199 -3.69 18.71 18.14
CA ALA A 199 -5.04 18.85 17.60
C ALA A 199 -5.12 19.76 16.35
N ASN A 200 -4.10 19.75 15.49
CA ASN A 200 -4.13 20.36 14.18
C ASN A 200 -4.13 19.24 13.15
N ASP A 201 -5.32 18.89 12.64
CA ASP A 201 -5.55 17.98 11.51
C ASP A 201 -4.95 18.57 10.21
N ASN A 202 -3.63 18.70 10.17
CA ASN A 202 -2.92 19.07 8.95
C ASN A 202 -3.09 17.94 7.93
N ALA A 203 -3.37 18.30 6.67
CA ALA A 203 -3.53 17.35 5.57
C ALA A 203 -2.34 16.37 5.48
N ASP A 204 -1.12 16.87 5.70
CA ASP A 204 0.12 16.09 5.71
C ASP A 204 0.12 14.94 6.74
N GLN A 205 -0.49 15.15 7.92
CA GLN A 205 -0.53 14.12 8.96
C GLN A 205 -1.57 13.04 8.65
N ARG A 206 -2.67 13.42 7.98
CA ARG A 206 -3.68 12.48 7.48
C ARG A 206 -3.11 11.64 6.33
N ASP A 207 -2.44 12.27 5.37
CA ASP A 207 -1.77 11.58 4.28
C ASP A 207 -0.67 10.64 4.77
N GLY A 208 0.12 11.05 5.78
CA GLY A 208 1.10 10.17 6.42
C GLY A 208 0.48 8.93 7.07
N THR A 209 -0.67 9.08 7.73
CA THR A 209 -1.39 7.95 8.35
C THR A 209 -1.96 6.99 7.30
N ILE A 210 -2.60 7.51 6.25
CA ILE A 210 -3.15 6.71 5.14
C ILE A 210 -2.01 6.01 4.41
N ALA A 211 -0.90 6.70 4.13
CA ALA A 211 0.27 6.11 3.49
C ALA A 211 0.87 4.97 4.33
N GLY A 212 0.95 5.12 5.65
CA GLY A 212 1.40 4.07 6.56
C GLY A 212 0.48 2.83 6.53
N GLN A 213 -0.84 3.04 6.51
CA GLN A 213 -1.80 1.93 6.35
C GLN A 213 -1.64 1.23 5.00
N LEU A 214 -1.58 1.98 3.90
CA LEU A 214 -1.40 1.42 2.56
C LEU A 214 -0.06 0.68 2.42
N ALA A 215 1.01 1.20 3.05
CA ALA A 215 2.28 0.51 3.11
C ALA A 215 2.16 -0.85 3.83
N CYS A 216 1.37 -0.92 4.90
CA CYS A 216 1.06 -2.18 5.59
C CYS A 216 0.32 -3.16 4.67
N ASP A 217 -0.70 -2.70 3.95
CA ASP A 217 -1.47 -3.53 3.02
C ASP A 217 -0.60 -4.05 1.87
N ILE A 218 0.26 -3.20 1.30
CA ILE A 218 1.23 -3.59 0.26
C ILE A 218 2.16 -4.68 0.77
N LEU A 219 2.78 -4.47 1.95
CA LEU A 219 3.66 -5.46 2.57
C LEU A 219 2.92 -6.77 2.87
N SER A 220 1.66 -6.68 3.33
CA SER A 220 0.81 -7.84 3.61
C SER A 220 0.53 -8.63 2.33
N ASN A 221 0.17 -7.95 1.24
CA ASN A 221 -0.10 -8.56 -0.06
C ASN A 221 1.13 -9.27 -0.62
N LEU A 222 2.32 -8.66 -0.54
CA LEU A 222 3.57 -9.33 -0.91
C LEU A 222 3.83 -10.57 -0.04
N ALA A 223 3.66 -10.42 1.27
CA ALA A 223 3.86 -11.50 2.23
C ALA A 223 2.83 -12.63 2.06
N SER A 224 1.64 -12.35 1.52
CA SER A 224 0.53 -13.31 1.33
C SER A 224 0.90 -14.46 0.37
N HIS A 225 1.76 -14.20 -0.60
CA HIS A 225 2.27 -15.20 -1.55
C HIS A 225 3.59 -15.83 -1.11
N ALA A 226 4.47 -15.02 -0.55
CA ALA A 226 5.74 -15.47 -0.02
C ALA A 226 6.16 -14.57 1.15
N PRO A 227 6.22 -15.08 2.40
CA PRO A 227 6.53 -14.26 3.57
C PRO A 227 7.80 -13.39 3.41
N ARG A 228 8.82 -13.93 2.73
CA ARG A 228 10.11 -13.26 2.50
C ARG A 228 10.08 -12.16 1.42
N ALA A 229 9.02 -12.07 0.61
CA ALA A 229 8.90 -11.05 -0.43
C ALA A 229 8.76 -9.63 0.13
N SER A 230 8.34 -9.49 1.39
CA SER A 230 8.24 -8.20 2.08
C SER A 230 9.59 -7.65 2.57
N HIS A 231 10.70 -8.39 2.43
CA HIS A 231 12.02 -8.01 2.96
C HIS A 231 11.98 -7.65 4.47
N ALA A 232 11.19 -8.39 5.25
CA ALA A 232 11.10 -8.22 6.69
C ALA A 232 12.41 -8.63 7.39
N THR A 233 12.89 -7.79 8.32
CA THR A 233 13.99 -8.12 9.23
C THR A 233 13.45 -8.47 10.60
N LYS A 234 14.26 -9.11 11.46
CA LYS A 234 13.88 -9.40 12.85
C LYS A 234 13.33 -8.16 13.56
N ASP A 235 14.05 -7.03 13.46
CA ASP A 235 13.67 -5.79 14.14
C ASP A 235 12.34 -5.26 13.60
N ARG A 236 12.13 -5.30 12.27
CA ARG A 236 10.85 -4.90 11.65
C ARG A 236 9.68 -5.74 12.13
N VAL A 237 9.86 -7.06 12.25
CA VAL A 237 8.83 -7.99 12.74
C VAL A 237 8.50 -7.71 14.21
N SER A 238 9.52 -7.51 15.05
CA SER A 238 9.33 -7.16 16.46
C SER A 238 8.65 -5.79 16.63
N SER A 239 9.05 -4.79 15.84
CA SER A 239 8.44 -3.46 15.83
C SER A 239 6.99 -3.48 15.33
N LEU A 240 6.67 -4.27 14.30
CA LEU A 240 5.29 -4.46 13.83
C LEU A 240 4.38 -4.98 14.95
N LEU A 241 4.84 -6.00 15.68
CA LEU A 241 4.04 -6.55 16.78
C LEU A 241 3.87 -5.55 17.92
N THR A 242 4.93 -4.80 18.23
CA THR A 242 4.89 -3.73 19.25
C THR A 242 3.87 -2.67 18.84
N LEU A 243 3.93 -2.22 17.59
CA LEU A 243 2.98 -1.26 17.03
C LEU A 243 1.54 -1.79 17.09
N LEU A 244 1.29 -3.04 16.67
CA LEU A 244 -0.03 -3.66 16.73
C LEU A 244 -0.63 -3.65 18.14
N ILE A 245 0.16 -4.02 19.16
CA ILE A 245 -0.29 -4.03 20.56
C ILE A 245 -0.51 -2.60 21.06
N CYS A 246 0.44 -1.69 20.84
CA CYS A 246 0.33 -0.30 21.28
C CYS A 246 -0.86 0.43 20.65
N THR A 247 -1.10 0.25 19.35
CA THR A 247 -2.26 0.84 18.65
C THR A 247 -3.58 0.28 19.18
N HIS A 248 -3.62 -1.01 19.51
CA HIS A 248 -4.81 -1.62 20.10
C HIS A 248 -5.08 -1.08 21.51
N ASP A 249 -4.06 -0.98 22.36
CA ASP A 249 -4.20 -0.46 23.71
C ASP A 249 -4.61 1.03 23.69
N ALA A 250 -4.04 1.81 22.76
CA ALA A 250 -4.46 3.18 22.52
C ALA A 250 -5.96 3.25 22.15
N LYS A 251 -6.43 2.39 21.23
CA LYS A 251 -7.86 2.29 20.88
C LYS A 251 -8.74 1.98 22.08
N GLN A 252 -8.32 1.08 22.98
CA GLN A 252 -9.10 0.73 24.17
C GLN A 252 -9.13 1.85 25.22
N SER A 253 -8.05 2.62 25.33
CA SER A 253 -7.92 3.71 26.32
C SER A 253 -8.61 5.01 25.90
N SER A 254 -8.79 5.25 24.60
CA SER A 254 -9.48 6.43 24.08
C SER A 254 -11.00 6.27 24.20
N SER A 255 -11.57 6.75 25.30
CA SER A 255 -13.02 6.84 25.50
C SER A 255 -13.66 8.08 24.83
N THR A 256 -12.90 8.83 24.01
CA THR A 256 -13.29 10.17 23.55
C THR A 256 -12.94 10.41 22.07
N LEU A 257 -13.98 10.49 21.25
CA LEU A 257 -14.25 11.56 20.26
C LEU A 257 -13.26 11.93 19.15
N ASP A 258 -12.08 11.33 19.05
CA ASP A 258 -11.30 11.41 17.81
C ASP A 258 -11.85 10.36 16.85
N GLY A 259 -12.72 10.75 15.92
CA GLY A 259 -13.41 9.88 14.95
C GLY A 259 -12.52 9.06 14.00
N ARG A 260 -11.24 8.83 14.34
CA ARG A 260 -10.31 7.98 13.61
C ARG A 260 -10.61 6.52 13.91
N ASN A 261 -11.19 5.84 12.92
CA ASN A 261 -11.36 4.39 12.96
C ASN A 261 -9.99 3.71 12.79
N LEU A 262 -9.37 3.26 13.90
CA LEU A 262 -8.09 2.55 13.89
C LEU A 262 -8.22 1.07 13.46
N CYS A 263 -9.44 0.56 13.28
CA CYS A 263 -9.65 -0.85 12.96
C CYS A 263 -8.97 -1.30 11.66
N PRO A 264 -9.05 -0.56 10.53
CA PRO A 264 -8.40 -0.98 9.28
C PRO A 264 -6.89 -1.15 9.41
N GLN A 265 -6.22 -0.24 10.14
CA GLN A 265 -4.78 -0.34 10.41
C GLN A 265 -4.44 -1.55 11.28
N LEU A 266 -5.25 -1.83 12.32
CA LEU A 266 -5.07 -3.02 13.17
C LEU A 266 -5.24 -4.31 12.37
N VAL A 267 -6.23 -4.37 11.47
CA VAL A 267 -6.45 -5.52 10.58
C VAL A 267 -5.24 -5.72 9.67
N ALA A 268 -4.81 -4.67 8.97
CA ALA A 268 -3.66 -4.72 8.07
C ALA A 268 -2.38 -5.23 8.75
N MET A 269 -2.10 -4.73 9.97
CA MET A 269 -0.95 -5.17 10.76
C MET A 269 -1.08 -6.63 11.23
N ALA A 270 -2.27 -7.04 11.65
CA ALA A 270 -2.53 -8.42 12.05
C ALA A 270 -2.43 -9.39 10.87
N ASP A 271 -2.92 -9.01 9.69
CA ASP A 271 -2.78 -9.79 8.45
C ASP A 271 -1.33 -9.90 8.01
N LEU A 272 -0.56 -8.80 8.04
CA LEU A 272 0.87 -8.84 7.76
C LEU A 272 1.60 -9.78 8.73
N ALA A 273 1.33 -9.67 10.04
CA ALA A 273 1.90 -10.56 11.03
C ALA A 273 1.51 -12.02 10.79
N ALA A 274 0.24 -12.30 10.47
CA ALA A 274 -0.25 -13.64 10.15
C ALA A 274 0.44 -14.22 8.91
N ASN A 275 0.60 -13.40 7.86
CA ASN A 275 1.26 -13.80 6.62
C ASN A 275 2.75 -14.10 6.85
N LEU A 276 3.44 -13.28 7.65
CA LEU A 276 4.83 -13.48 8.05
C LEU A 276 5.01 -14.75 8.89
N ALA A 277 4.07 -15.04 9.80
CA ALA A 277 4.07 -16.24 10.66
C ALA A 277 3.95 -17.57 9.90
N ARG A 278 3.83 -17.57 8.56
CA ARG A 278 3.94 -18.78 7.76
C ARG A 278 5.39 -19.18 7.50
N ASP A 279 6.35 -18.28 7.72
CA ASP A 279 7.78 -18.59 7.74
C ASP A 279 8.23 -18.90 9.17
N THR A 280 8.97 -20.01 9.33
CA THR A 280 9.43 -20.49 10.63
C THR A 280 10.31 -19.48 11.38
N GLU A 281 11.16 -18.73 10.68
CA GLU A 281 12.07 -17.77 11.32
C GLU A 281 11.28 -16.59 11.89
N TYR A 282 10.35 -16.03 11.10
CA TYR A 282 9.49 -14.93 11.56
C TYR A 282 8.54 -15.37 12.68
N SER A 283 8.02 -16.60 12.64
CA SER A 283 7.21 -17.15 13.73
C SER A 283 7.95 -17.22 15.06
N ILE A 284 9.22 -17.64 15.06
CA ILE A 284 10.05 -17.65 16.27
C ILE A 284 10.22 -16.23 16.80
N VAL A 285 10.51 -15.27 15.92
CA VAL A 285 10.64 -13.84 16.30
C VAL A 285 9.34 -13.34 16.93
N LEU A 286 8.19 -13.61 16.30
CA LEU A 286 6.87 -13.20 16.80
C LEU A 286 6.55 -13.82 18.16
N ILE A 287 6.81 -15.12 18.37
CA ILE A 287 6.60 -15.80 19.66
C ILE A 287 7.48 -15.17 20.76
N CYS A 288 8.77 -14.97 20.46
CA CYS A 288 9.70 -14.35 21.41
C CYS A 288 9.30 -12.91 21.74
N SER A 289 8.88 -12.12 20.74
CA SER A 289 8.43 -10.75 20.96
C SER A 289 7.10 -10.69 21.74
N LEU A 290 6.15 -11.60 21.48
CA LEU A 290 4.93 -11.74 22.28
C LEU A 290 5.26 -12.06 23.75
N GLU A 291 6.26 -12.90 24.01
CA GLU A 291 6.68 -13.22 25.37
C GLU A 291 7.14 -11.97 26.14
N GLN A 292 7.84 -11.07 25.45
CA GLN A 292 8.35 -9.82 26.03
C GLN A 292 7.26 -8.75 26.21
N LEU A 293 6.28 -8.71 25.30
CA LEU A 293 5.23 -7.67 25.26
C LEU A 293 3.99 -8.03 26.10
N LYS A 294 3.81 -9.30 26.49
CA LYS A 294 2.69 -9.72 27.34
C LYS A 294 2.64 -8.91 28.64
N PRO A 295 1.45 -8.45 29.08
CA PRO A 295 1.31 -7.81 30.38
C PRO A 295 1.84 -8.71 31.50
N ARG A 296 2.56 -8.13 32.48
CA ARG A 296 3.11 -8.89 33.62
C ARG A 296 2.06 -9.69 34.39
N THR A 297 0.80 -9.22 34.40
CA THR A 297 -0.34 -9.92 35.00
C THR A 297 -0.66 -11.26 34.32
N ARG A 298 -0.13 -11.49 33.11
CA ARG A 298 -0.27 -12.72 32.32
C ARG A 298 1.08 -13.44 32.11
N ALA A 299 2.07 -13.22 32.97
CA ALA A 299 3.40 -13.83 32.84
C ALA A 299 3.36 -15.37 32.83
N ASN A 300 2.39 -15.99 33.49
CA ASN A 300 2.22 -17.45 33.52
C ASN A 300 1.38 -18.00 32.34
N THR A 301 0.88 -17.13 31.46
CA THR A 301 0.07 -17.51 30.30
C THR A 301 0.96 -17.62 29.07
N SER A 302 0.85 -18.71 28.31
CA SER A 302 1.60 -18.86 27.06
C SER A 302 1.25 -17.75 26.06
N SER A 303 2.20 -17.38 25.18
CA SER A 303 1.97 -16.35 24.15
C SER A 303 0.77 -16.64 23.26
N LEU A 304 0.55 -17.92 22.93
CA LEU A 304 -0.60 -18.36 22.12
C LEU A 304 -1.92 -18.25 22.89
N ALA A 305 -1.93 -18.59 24.17
CA ALA A 305 -3.13 -18.42 24.99
C ALA A 305 -3.48 -16.93 25.17
N PHE A 306 -2.47 -16.07 25.30
CA PHE A 306 -2.67 -14.62 25.30
C PHE A 306 -3.30 -14.11 24.00
N LEU A 307 -2.76 -14.51 22.83
CA LEU A 307 -3.34 -14.14 21.52
C LEU A 307 -4.76 -14.66 21.34
N THR A 308 -5.04 -15.89 21.77
CA THR A 308 -6.39 -16.49 21.70
C THR A 308 -7.38 -15.66 22.50
N GLN A 309 -7.03 -15.34 23.75
CA GLN A 309 -7.87 -14.50 24.61
C GLN A 309 -8.03 -13.09 24.04
N TRP A 310 -6.98 -12.53 23.44
CA TRP A 310 -7.08 -11.24 22.77
C TRP A 310 -8.08 -11.29 21.62
N ALA A 311 -7.94 -12.26 20.70
CA ALA A 311 -8.87 -12.42 19.59
C ALA A 311 -10.32 -12.58 20.06
N ASP A 312 -10.56 -13.37 21.12
CA ASP A 312 -11.90 -13.58 21.66
C ASP A 312 -12.48 -12.33 22.36
N ASN A 313 -11.62 -11.45 22.87
CA ASN A 313 -12.03 -10.17 23.46
C ASN A 313 -12.33 -9.08 22.41
N VAL A 314 -11.84 -9.23 21.17
CA VAL A 314 -12.17 -8.32 20.07
C VAL A 314 -13.60 -8.59 19.62
N ASN A 315 -14.56 -7.85 20.16
CA ASN A 315 -15.99 -8.01 19.83
C ASN A 315 -16.46 -7.13 18.66
N GLU A 316 -15.83 -5.98 18.49
CA GLU A 316 -16.30 -4.92 17.58
C GLU A 316 -15.92 -5.14 16.11
N ASP A 317 -14.82 -5.83 15.84
CA ASP A 317 -14.29 -6.02 14.49
C ASP A 317 -14.07 -7.51 14.16
N PRO A 318 -14.96 -8.12 13.34
CA PRO A 318 -14.81 -9.50 12.90
C PRO A 318 -13.55 -9.77 12.06
N GLY A 319 -13.08 -8.79 11.30
CA GLY A 319 -11.88 -8.89 10.47
C GLY A 319 -10.63 -8.98 11.33
N LEU A 320 -10.49 -8.11 12.33
CA LEU A 320 -9.37 -8.15 13.27
C LEU A 320 -9.37 -9.46 14.05
N ARG A 321 -10.54 -9.91 14.51
CA ARG A 321 -10.69 -11.21 15.18
C ARG A 321 -10.22 -12.36 14.29
N ALA A 322 -10.61 -12.38 13.02
CA ALA A 322 -10.20 -13.41 12.07
C ALA A 322 -8.68 -13.39 11.83
N SER A 323 -8.10 -12.19 11.65
CA SER A 323 -6.66 -11.98 11.43
C SER A 323 -5.84 -12.47 12.63
N LEU A 324 -6.23 -12.11 13.85
CA LEU A 324 -5.58 -12.57 15.08
C LEU A 324 -5.69 -14.09 15.28
N ARG A 325 -6.82 -14.70 14.91
CA ARG A 325 -6.99 -16.16 14.93
C ARG A 325 -6.10 -16.85 13.89
N SER A 326 -5.96 -16.27 12.71
CA SER A 326 -5.04 -16.75 11.66
C SER A 326 -3.59 -16.67 12.13
N LEU A 327 -3.18 -15.55 12.73
CA LEU A 327 -1.86 -15.39 13.35
C LEU A 327 -1.62 -16.48 14.40
N ASN A 328 -2.54 -16.63 15.36
CA ASN A 328 -2.42 -17.63 16.42
C ASN A 328 -2.32 -19.06 15.86
N HIS A 329 -3.09 -19.37 14.81
CA HIS A 329 -3.02 -20.64 14.11
C HIS A 329 -1.62 -20.87 13.52
N ASN A 330 -1.10 -19.93 12.74
CA ASN A 330 0.21 -20.06 12.08
C ASN A 330 1.35 -20.20 13.09
N LEU A 331 1.29 -19.47 14.21
CA LEU A 331 2.25 -19.60 15.30
C LEU A 331 2.13 -20.96 16.02
N ALA A 332 0.92 -21.48 16.23
CA ALA A 332 0.69 -22.79 16.86
C ALA A 332 1.21 -23.96 16.02
N TRP A 333 1.10 -23.88 14.69
CA TRP A 333 1.72 -24.86 13.79
C TRP A 333 3.25 -24.85 13.89
N THR A 334 3.82 -23.66 14.07
CA THR A 334 5.24 -23.54 14.36
C THR A 334 5.56 -24.11 15.75
N ASP A 335 4.71 -23.95 16.76
CA ASP A 335 4.90 -24.44 18.14
C ASP A 335 5.02 -25.97 18.25
N VAL A 336 4.26 -26.75 17.46
CA VAL A 336 4.42 -28.22 17.39
C VAL A 336 5.79 -28.59 16.81
N SER A 337 6.26 -27.81 15.84
CA SER A 337 7.63 -27.92 15.37
C SER A 337 8.63 -27.33 16.36
N THR A 338 8.27 -26.45 17.30
CA THR A 338 9.19 -25.72 18.20
C THR A 338 9.80 -26.59 19.28
N LYS A 339 9.14 -27.68 19.71
CA LYS A 339 9.85 -28.74 20.46
C LYS A 339 10.95 -29.42 19.63
N VAL A 340 10.69 -29.62 18.34
CA VAL A 340 11.68 -30.13 17.37
C VAL A 340 12.62 -29.01 16.90
N CYS A 341 12.23 -27.74 16.96
CA CYS A 341 12.94 -26.58 16.45
C CYS A 341 13.90 -26.07 17.49
N VAL A 342 13.59 -26.10 18.79
CA VAL A 342 14.58 -25.91 19.87
C VAL A 342 15.63 -27.02 19.81
N GLN A 343 15.24 -28.27 19.55
CA GLN A 343 16.19 -29.38 19.33
C GLN A 343 17.01 -29.22 18.04
N LYS A 344 16.44 -28.68 16.96
CA LYS A 344 17.14 -28.40 15.70
C LYS A 344 17.90 -27.08 15.70
N LEU A 345 17.53 -26.08 16.48
CA LEU A 345 18.20 -24.79 16.67
C LEU A 345 19.42 -24.94 17.57
N ALA A 346 19.33 -25.82 18.58
CA ALA A 346 20.49 -26.27 19.34
C ALA A 346 21.47 -27.11 18.48
N ALA A 347 20.98 -27.70 17.38
CA ALA A 347 21.77 -28.54 16.47
C ALA A 347 22.13 -27.88 15.12
N SER A 348 21.66 -26.66 14.83
CA SER A 348 21.93 -25.99 13.54
C SER A 348 22.70 -24.69 13.73
N THR A 349 23.46 -24.36 12.69
CA THR A 349 24.28 -23.15 12.49
C THR A 349 23.50 -21.82 12.58
N PHE A 350 22.20 -21.86 12.93
CA PHE A 350 21.36 -20.70 13.20
C PHE A 350 21.86 -19.88 14.40
N LEU A 351 22.39 -20.54 15.45
CA LEU A 351 23.01 -19.86 16.60
C LEU A 351 24.28 -19.10 16.20
N GLU A 352 25.09 -19.66 15.30
CA GLU A 352 26.34 -19.03 14.83
C GLU A 352 26.09 -17.76 14.01
N ARG A 353 25.02 -17.73 13.21
CA ARG A 353 24.70 -16.58 12.35
C ARG A 353 24.02 -15.41 13.06
N PHE A 354 23.30 -15.66 14.15
CA PHE A 354 22.54 -14.60 14.84
C PHE A 354 23.18 -14.09 16.14
N LEU A 355 24.07 -14.87 16.77
CA LEU A 355 24.68 -14.46 18.04
C LEU A 355 26.11 -13.92 17.92
N HIS A 356 26.80 -14.05 16.78
CA HIS A 356 28.25 -13.74 16.68
C HIS A 356 29.07 -14.32 17.85
N VAL A 357 28.60 -15.41 18.46
CA VAL A 357 29.39 -16.13 19.45
C VAL A 357 30.31 -17.00 18.64
N HIS A 358 31.54 -16.52 18.40
CA HIS A 358 32.65 -17.41 18.14
C HIS A 358 32.69 -18.38 19.31
N ALA A 359 32.24 -19.61 19.06
CA ALA A 359 32.54 -20.72 19.94
C ALA A 359 34.06 -20.86 19.89
N ASN A 360 34.73 -20.30 20.90
CA ASN A 360 36.15 -20.53 21.14
C ASN A 360 36.34 -22.05 21.24
N GLN A 361 36.93 -22.62 20.19
CA GLN A 361 37.69 -23.87 20.25
C GLN A 361 39.16 -23.52 20.20
#